data_AF-A0A286RZ40-F1
#
_entry.id   AF-A0A286RZ40-F1
#
_cell.length_a   1.000
_cell.length_b   1.000
_cell.length_c   1.000
_cell.angle_alpha   90.00
_cell.angle_beta   90.00
_cell.angle_gamma   90.00
#
_symmetry.space_group_name_H-M   'P 1'
#
loop_
_entity.id
_entity.type
_entity.pdbx_description
1 polymer ?
#
loop_
_entity_poly.entity_id
_entity_poly.type
_entity_poly.pdbx_seq_one_letter_code
_entity_poly.pdbx_strand_id
1 'polypeptide(L)'
;YEEARSAYLSKELASLLRAGGVLAYELLPALDEVLASDSRFLLGSWLEQARAAAVSEAEADFYEQNSRYQLTLVGARRQHPGLCQQAAGGVGGQLLHPSLAAFP
;
A
#
# COMPACT_ATOMS: atom_id res chain seq x y z
N TYR A 1 -0.25 0.83 -16.20
CA TYR A 1 -1.64 0.37 -15.94
C TYR A 1 -2.41 0.16 -17.24
N GLU A 2 -2.61 1.20 -18.06
CA GLU A 2 -3.43 1.08 -19.28
C GLU A 2 -2.94 0.02 -20.28
N GLU A 3 -1.63 -0.17 -20.41
CA GLU A 3 -1.07 -1.25 -21.25
C GLU A 3 -1.43 -2.64 -20.74
N ALA A 4 -1.29 -2.90 -19.44
CA ALA A 4 -1.67 -4.17 -18.83
C ALA A 4 -3.19 -4.40 -18.94
N ARG A 5 -4.00 -3.37 -18.70
CA ARG A 5 -5.46 -3.41 -18.85
C ARG A 5 -5.86 -3.75 -20.30
N SER A 6 -5.23 -3.11 -21.27
CA SER A 6 -5.52 -3.35 -22.69
C SER A 6 -5.10 -4.76 -23.10
N ALA A 7 -3.92 -5.22 -22.69
CA ALA A 7 -3.44 -6.58 -22.96
C ALA A 7 -4.35 -7.65 -22.35
N TYR A 8 -4.87 -7.43 -21.15
CA TYR A 8 -5.86 -8.31 -20.51
C TYR A 8 -7.15 -8.38 -21.34
N LEU A 9 -7.72 -7.24 -21.71
CA LEU A 9 -8.96 -7.18 -22.51
C LEU A 9 -8.78 -7.83 -23.89
N SER A 10 -7.60 -7.73 -24.48
CA SER A 10 -7.24 -8.36 -25.75
C SER A 10 -6.79 -9.83 -25.61
N LYS A 11 -6.72 -10.38 -24.39
CA LYS A 11 -6.23 -11.75 -24.09
C LYS A 11 -4.79 -12.03 -24.54
N GLU A 12 -3.97 -10.99 -24.57
CA GLU A 12 -2.56 -11.06 -24.98
C GLU A 12 -1.65 -11.36 -23.79
N LEU A 13 -1.48 -12.64 -23.45
CA LEU A 13 -0.79 -13.09 -22.25
C LEU A 13 0.64 -12.54 -22.13
N ALA A 14 1.43 -12.60 -23.20
CA ALA A 14 2.83 -12.13 -23.17
C ALA A 14 2.92 -10.62 -22.89
N SER A 15 2.03 -9.84 -23.50
CA SER A 15 1.97 -8.39 -23.29
C SER A 15 1.47 -8.04 -21.89
N LEU A 16 0.50 -8.82 -21.36
CA LEU A 16 0.00 -8.68 -20.00
C LEU A 16 1.11 -8.95 -18.97
N LEU A 17 1.82 -10.06 -19.10
CA LEU A 17 2.90 -10.44 -18.19
C LEU A 17 4.04 -9.41 -18.21
N ARG A 18 4.38 -8.86 -19.39
CA ARG A 18 5.40 -7.82 -19.50
C ARG A 18 4.97 -6.52 -18.80
N ALA A 19 3.81 -5.98 -19.15
CA ALA A 19 3.35 -4.70 -18.60
C ALA A 19 3.00 -4.80 -17.11
N GLY A 20 2.38 -5.91 -16.69
CA GLY A 20 2.11 -6.21 -15.29
C GLY A 20 3.38 -6.46 -14.49
N GLY A 21 4.36 -7.14 -15.11
CA GLY A 21 5.66 -7.42 -14.50
C GLY A 21 6.43 -6.15 -14.17
N VAL A 22 6.56 -5.22 -15.13
CA VAL A 22 7.19 -3.91 -14.89
C VAL A 22 6.46 -3.14 -13.79
N LEU A 23 5.12 -3.12 -13.82
CA LEU A 23 4.35 -2.40 -12.81
C LEU A 23 4.57 -2.97 -11.39
N ALA A 24 4.45 -4.29 -11.23
CA ALA A 24 4.48 -4.96 -9.94
C ALA A 24 5.89 -5.12 -9.38
N TYR A 25 6.86 -5.48 -10.21
CA TYR A 25 8.19 -5.91 -9.77
C TYR A 25 9.29 -4.88 -10.01
N GLU A 26 9.05 -3.83 -10.79
CA GLU A 26 10.03 -2.76 -11.00
C GLU A 26 9.53 -1.44 -10.43
N LEU A 27 8.39 -0.95 -10.93
CA LEU A 27 7.92 0.39 -10.61
C LEU A 27 7.45 0.53 -9.15
N LEU A 28 6.67 -0.41 -8.63
CA LEU A 28 6.21 -0.36 -7.25
C LEU A 28 7.35 -0.51 -6.23
N PRO A 29 8.31 -1.43 -6.39
CA PRO A 29 9.49 -1.49 -5.53
C PRO A 29 10.35 -0.22 -5.60
N ALA A 30 10.59 0.32 -6.80
CA ALA A 30 11.34 1.57 -6.95
C ALA A 30 10.63 2.77 -6.29
N LEU A 31 9.29 2.82 -6.38
CA LEU A 31 8.51 3.82 -5.67
C LEU A 31 8.63 3.66 -4.14
N ASP A 32 8.58 2.43 -3.63
CA ASP A 32 8.76 2.16 -2.20
C ASP A 32 10.14 2.60 -1.71
N GLU A 33 11.20 2.37 -2.51
CA GLU A 33 12.56 2.82 -2.21
C GLU A 33 12.66 4.36 -2.16
N VAL A 34 12.07 5.06 -3.13
CA VAL A 34 12.04 6.54 -3.14
C VAL A 34 11.25 7.08 -1.95
N LEU A 35 10.11 6.49 -1.61
CA LEU A 35 9.33 6.88 -0.43
C LEU A 35 10.08 6.57 0.87
N ALA A 36 10.89 5.51 0.91
CA ALA A 36 11.69 5.15 2.07
C ALA A 36 12.88 6.10 2.30
N SER A 37 13.27 6.88 1.29
CA SER A 37 14.42 7.81 1.38
C SER A 37 14.20 9.02 2.29
N ASP A 38 12.95 9.30 2.70
CA ASP A 38 12.61 10.46 3.50
C ASP A 38 11.62 10.10 4.61
N SER A 39 11.98 10.43 5.86
CA SER A 39 11.21 10.07 7.05
C SER A 39 9.78 10.60 7.06
N ARG A 40 9.48 11.65 6.29
CA ARG A 40 8.12 12.22 6.16
C ARG A 40 7.16 11.27 5.44
N PHE A 41 7.68 10.33 4.66
CA PHE A 41 6.90 9.36 3.91
C PHE A 41 6.97 7.95 4.52
N LEU A 42 7.65 7.76 5.65
CA LEU A 42 7.73 6.47 6.31
C LEU A 42 6.45 6.19 7.12
N LEU A 43 5.81 5.05 6.84
CA LEU A 43 4.72 4.56 7.67
C LEU A 43 5.14 4.43 9.14
N GLY A 44 6.36 3.94 9.38
CA GLY A 44 6.92 3.79 10.72
C GLY A 44 6.91 5.10 11.52
N SER A 45 7.25 6.24 10.89
CA SER A 45 7.24 7.53 11.57
C SER A 45 5.84 7.96 12.02
N TRP A 46 4.79 7.57 11.29
CA TRP A 46 3.41 7.84 11.70
C TRP A 46 2.94 6.87 12.79
N LEU A 47 3.30 5.58 12.69
CA LEU A 47 2.99 4.60 13.74
C LEU A 47 3.68 4.95 15.06
N GLU A 48 4.93 5.39 15.03
CA GLU A 48 5.64 5.87 16.22
C GLU A 48 4.96 7.08 16.87
N GLN A 49 4.44 8.02 16.07
CA GLN A 49 3.65 9.14 16.61
C GLN A 49 2.35 8.67 17.27
N ALA A 50 1.67 7.68 16.69
CA ALA A 50 0.47 7.09 17.26
C ALA A 50 0.78 6.40 18.60
N ARG A 51 1.89 5.64 18.68
CA ARG A 51 2.33 5.01 19.93
C ARG A 51 2.77 6.03 20.98
N ALA A 52 3.47 7.10 20.59
CA ALA A 52 3.94 8.15 21.49
C ALA A 52 2.81 8.96 22.15
N ALA A 53 1.61 8.95 21.57
CA ALA A 53 0.43 9.58 22.15
C ALA A 53 -0.23 8.76 23.27
N ALA A 54 0.15 7.48 23.44
CA ALA A 54 -0.43 6.59 24.44
C ALA A 54 0.24 6.73 25.81
N VAL A 55 -0.51 6.47 26.88
CA VAL A 55 0.00 6.42 28.26
C VAL A 55 0.27 4.99 28.74
N SER A 56 -0.01 3.98 27.92
CA SER A 56 0.27 2.56 28.20
C SER A 56 0.58 1.78 26.93
N GLU A 57 1.24 0.64 27.06
CA GLU A 57 1.56 -0.25 25.94
C GLU A 57 0.29 -0.78 25.25
N ALA A 58 -0.73 -1.15 26.02
CA ALA A 58 -2.02 -1.59 25.47
C ALA A 58 -2.73 -0.51 24.65
N GLU A 59 -2.60 0.75 25.06
CA GLU A 59 -3.16 1.90 24.32
C GLU A 59 -2.30 2.25 23.09
N ALA A 60 -0.98 2.08 23.17
CA ALA A 60 -0.08 2.26 22.03
C ALA A 60 -0.40 1.26 20.91
N ASP A 61 -0.60 -0.01 21.26
CA ASP A 61 -0.99 -1.07 20.32
C ASP A 61 -2.37 -0.79 19.71
N PHE A 62 -3.31 -0.25 20.50
CA PHE A 62 -4.62 0.19 20.01
C PHE A 62 -4.52 1.34 19.00
N TYR A 63 -3.70 2.36 19.28
CA TYR A 63 -3.49 3.49 18.38
C TYR A 63 -2.77 3.09 17.09
N GLU A 64 -1.76 2.22 17.18
CA GLU A 64 -1.09 1.67 15.99
C GLU A 64 -2.06 0.89 15.10
N GLN A 65 -2.87 0.02 15.71
CA GLN A 65 -3.86 -0.79 14.99
C GLN A 65 -4.91 0.09 14.31
N ASN A 66 -5.37 1.16 14.97
CA ASN A 66 -6.27 2.14 14.37
C ASN A 66 -5.64 2.87 13.18
N SER A 67 -4.38 3.31 13.29
CA SER A 67 -3.68 3.96 12.17
C SER A 67 -3.53 3.01 10.97
N ARG A 68 -3.19 1.74 11.21
CA ARG A 68 -3.11 0.71 10.15
C ARG A 68 -4.48 0.49 9.48
N TYR A 69 -5.57 0.43 10.25
CA TYR A 69 -6.91 0.32 9.67
C TYR A 69 -7.29 1.53 8.81
N GLN A 70 -7.05 2.75 9.30
CA GLN A 70 -7.33 3.97 8.55
C GLN A 70 -6.60 4.03 7.20
N LEU A 71 -5.40 3.46 7.13
CA LEU A 71 -4.58 3.40 5.92
C LEU A 71 -4.96 2.31 4.91
N THR A 72 -5.52 1.20 5.37
CA THR A 72 -5.62 -0.03 4.56
C THR A 72 -7.05 -0.47 4.32
N LEU A 73 -7.87 -0.47 5.37
CA LEU A 73 -9.24 -0.96 5.37
C LEU A 73 -10.04 0.01 6.22
N VAL A 74 -10.62 1.03 5.58
CA VAL A 74 -11.62 1.88 6.23
C VAL A 74 -12.66 0.95 6.85
N GLY A 75 -12.81 1.06 8.17
CA GLY A 75 -13.40 0.06 9.06
C GLY A 75 -14.65 -0.63 8.54
N ALA A 76 -14.78 -1.91 8.91
CA ALA A 76 -15.97 -2.76 8.78
C ALA A 76 -17.15 -2.15 7.98
N ARG A 77 -17.27 -2.58 6.72
CA ARG A 77 -18.50 -2.64 5.90
C ARG A 77 -19.20 -1.35 5.44
N ARG A 78 -18.80 -0.12 5.76
CA ARG A 78 -19.46 1.06 5.12
C ARG A 78 -18.53 2.23 4.80
N GLN A 79 -18.53 2.53 3.50
CA GLN A 79 -18.25 3.79 2.80
C GLN A 79 -16.81 4.07 2.34
N HIS A 80 -16.69 4.10 1.01
CA HIS A 80 -15.67 4.71 0.15
C HIS A 80 -14.22 4.18 0.28
N PRO A 81 -13.85 3.13 -0.48
CA PRO A 81 -12.44 2.74 -0.61
C PRO A 81 -11.64 3.87 -1.27
N GLY A 82 -10.60 4.37 -0.59
CA GLY A 82 -9.64 5.34 -1.14
C GLY A 82 -9.55 6.71 -0.46
N LEU A 83 -10.35 7.01 0.58
CA LEU A 83 -10.40 8.36 1.17
C LEU A 83 -9.12 8.77 1.95
N CYS A 84 -8.36 7.82 2.49
CA CYS A 84 -7.12 8.06 3.24
C CYS A 84 -5.91 7.27 2.70
N GLN A 85 -5.85 7.02 1.39
CA GLN A 85 -4.67 6.40 0.78
C GLN A 85 -3.52 7.42 0.76
N GLN A 86 -2.74 7.45 1.83
CA GLN A 86 -1.49 8.20 1.88
C GLN A 86 -0.38 7.30 1.33
N ALA A 87 0.33 7.77 0.29
CA ALA A 87 1.50 7.07 -0.22
C ALA A 87 2.61 7.13 0.84
N ALA A 88 2.80 6.03 1.56
CA ALA A 88 3.83 5.88 2.58
C ALA A 88 4.71 4.65 2.27
N GLY A 89 6.02 4.79 2.41
CA GLY A 89 6.98 3.69 2.28
C GLY A 89 6.63 2.56 3.27
N GLY A 90 6.61 1.32 2.77
CA GLY A 90 6.16 0.12 3.47
C GLY A 90 4.71 -0.29 3.16
N VAL A 91 3.82 0.65 2.79
CA VAL A 91 2.45 0.33 2.35
C VAL A 91 2.46 -0.31 0.95
N GLY A 92 3.37 0.12 0.08
CA GLY A 92 3.57 -0.44 -1.26
C GLY A 92 3.99 -1.92 -1.24
N GLY A 93 4.99 -2.24 -0.40
CA GLY A 93 5.50 -3.60 -0.25
C GLY A 93 4.56 -4.56 0.51
N GLN A 94 3.78 -4.07 1.48
CA GLN A 94 2.93 -4.94 2.32
C GLN A 94 1.49 -5.08 1.82
N LEU A 95 0.96 -4.13 1.02
CA LEU A 95 -0.43 -4.18 0.54
C LEU A 95 -0.59 -4.17 -0.98
N LEU A 96 0.15 -3.34 -1.72
CA LEU A 96 -0.04 -3.23 -3.17
C LEU A 96 0.61 -4.38 -3.94
N HIS A 97 1.82 -4.78 -3.55
CA HIS A 97 2.54 -5.89 -4.17
C HIS A 97 1.77 -7.23 -4.12
N PRO A 98 1.32 -7.73 -2.95
CA PRO A 98 0.52 -8.97 -2.91
C PRO A 98 -0.86 -8.83 -3.57
N SER A 99 -1.50 -7.65 -3.52
CA SER A 99 -2.83 -7.46 -4.10
C SER A 99 -2.80 -7.39 -5.63
N LEU A 100 -1.74 -6.85 -6.25
CA LEU A 100 -1.52 -6.88 -7.70
C LEU A 100 -0.96 -8.22 -8.19
N ALA A 101 -0.16 -8.91 -7.38
CA ALA A 101 0.29 -10.28 -7.67
C ALA A 101 -0.85 -11.32 -7.57
N ALA A 102 -1.95 -10.99 -6.88
CA ALA A 102 -3.14 -11.82 -6.76
C ALA A 102 -4.21 -11.56 -7.85
N PHE A 103 -3.98 -10.61 -8.77
CA PHE A 103 -4.86 -10.43 -9.93
C PHE A 103 -4.55 -11.49 -11.01
N PRO A 104 -5.51 -12.36 -11.39
CA PRO A 104 -5.34 -13.34 -12.45
C PRO A 104 -5.35 -12.73 -13.86
#